data_AF-A0A7Y2BG93-F1
#
_entry.id   AF-A0A7Y2BG93-F1
#
_cell.length_a   1.000
_cell.length_b   1.000
_cell.length_c   1.000
_cell.angle_alpha   90.00
_cell.angle_beta   90.00
_cell.angle_gamma   90.00
#
_symmetry.space_group_name_H-M   'P 1'
#
loop_
_entity.id
_entity.type
_entity.pdbx_description
1 polymer ?
#
loop_
_entity_poly.entity_id
_entity_poly.type
_entity_poly.pdbx_seq_one_letter_code
_entity_poly.pdbx_strand_id
1 'polypeptide(L)'
;MSRPALLLVAVAISACAGSQQSARTSELLFATPEAELARQYAPDLYARAESAWVHSGDSQGRKDEQAADDYRTESRLWLAGAVAEAERVQLDRRRAELQSEEERWAKQLARDQEASAAVARDISRHEANAIALREAERLAALTESTTMSAATLDAVLTRVRLNLALAEALGATDEQLLPLRERVDVIARKRPNSARTAEALLRDSEILIGQMRADWPEPRPGASTALVETASVTGFAADRLGSAVLIRSERFFGSNGQVSTATVRRFIGLLRAFPHGPVACQVAVPELGSRVWARRVAQLVERFGRMGDPERVSTSMVATESLGAGTVQCTFAAYREP
;
A
#
# COMPACT_ATOMS: atom_id res chain seq x y z
N MET A 1 -55.45 10.99 -30.00
CA MET A 1 -56.31 10.04 -29.26
C MET A 1 -56.18 8.65 -29.88
N SER A 2 -56.40 7.62 -29.06
CA SER A 2 -56.54 6.18 -29.38
C SER A 2 -55.33 5.42 -29.93
N ARG A 3 -54.44 4.95 -29.04
CA ARG A 3 -53.86 3.59 -29.09
C ARG A 3 -53.54 3.05 -27.68
N PRO A 4 -54.50 2.36 -27.04
CA PRO A 4 -54.16 1.22 -26.19
C PRO A 4 -55.16 0.08 -26.48
N ALA A 5 -54.97 -0.63 -27.59
CA ALA A 5 -55.86 -1.76 -27.93
C ALA A 5 -55.12 -2.94 -28.59
N LEU A 6 -53.80 -2.88 -28.74
CA LEU A 6 -53.04 -3.90 -29.48
C LEU A 6 -52.14 -4.78 -28.60
N LEU A 7 -52.15 -4.57 -27.28
CA LEU A 7 -51.34 -5.35 -26.33
C LEU A 7 -52.14 -6.37 -25.50
N LEU A 8 -53.48 -6.39 -25.66
CA LEU A 8 -54.37 -7.28 -24.90
C LEU A 8 -54.81 -8.54 -25.69
N VAL A 9 -54.46 -8.65 -26.98
CA VAL A 9 -54.83 -9.79 -27.82
C VAL A 9 -53.75 -10.89 -27.86
N ALA A 10 -52.51 -10.57 -27.45
CA ALA A 10 -51.41 -11.55 -27.40
C ALA A 10 -51.42 -12.45 -26.15
N VAL A 11 -52.21 -12.11 -25.12
CA VAL A 11 -52.32 -12.92 -23.88
C VAL A 11 -53.53 -13.87 -23.90
N ALA A 12 -54.46 -13.70 -24.85
CA ALA A 12 -55.71 -14.45 -24.89
C ALA A 12 -55.72 -15.68 -25.82
N ILE A 13 -54.64 -15.95 -26.57
CA ILE A 13 -54.60 -17.07 -27.56
C ILE A 13 -53.68 -18.22 -27.12
N SER A 14 -52.95 -18.07 -26.00
CA SER A 14 -52.10 -19.14 -25.45
C SER A 14 -52.85 -20.13 -24.54
N ALA A 15 -54.15 -19.96 -24.32
CA ALA A 15 -54.92 -20.69 -23.31
C ALA A 15 -55.75 -21.88 -23.84
N CYS A 16 -55.74 -22.19 -25.14
CA CYS A 16 -56.56 -23.29 -25.68
C CYS A 16 -55.86 -24.06 -26.82
N ALA A 17 -54.83 -24.85 -26.49
CA ALA A 17 -54.41 -25.98 -27.33
C ALA A 17 -53.54 -26.94 -26.49
N GLY A 18 -54.02 -28.17 -26.26
CA GLY A 18 -53.13 -29.28 -25.86
C GLY A 18 -53.53 -30.16 -24.68
N SER A 19 -54.81 -30.52 -24.52
CA SER A 19 -55.29 -31.47 -23.50
C SER A 19 -54.93 -32.96 -23.76
N GLN A 20 -53.87 -33.25 -24.53
CA GLN A 20 -53.42 -34.63 -24.79
C GLN A 20 -51.92 -34.89 -24.50
N GLN A 21 -51.23 -33.95 -23.86
CA GLN A 21 -49.79 -34.06 -23.54
C GLN A 21 -49.50 -34.26 -22.03
N SER A 22 -50.53 -34.59 -21.24
CA SER A 22 -50.48 -34.53 -19.78
C SER A 22 -49.99 -35.80 -19.06
N ALA A 23 -49.88 -36.95 -19.75
CA ALA A 23 -49.48 -38.22 -19.13
C ALA A 23 -48.03 -38.65 -19.43
N ARG A 24 -47.35 -38.04 -20.41
CA ARG A 24 -45.93 -38.32 -20.73
C ARG A 24 -44.95 -37.26 -20.22
N THR A 25 -45.46 -36.11 -19.78
CA THR A 25 -44.66 -35.00 -19.21
C THR A 25 -44.41 -35.15 -17.71
N SER A 26 -45.02 -36.15 -17.08
CA SER A 26 -45.12 -36.33 -15.63
C SER A 26 -44.01 -37.16 -15.00
N GLU A 27 -43.61 -38.28 -15.59
CA GLU A 27 -42.41 -39.02 -15.15
C GLU A 27 -41.15 -38.18 -15.37
N LEU A 28 -41.19 -37.25 -16.32
CA LEU A 28 -40.10 -36.32 -16.59
C LEU A 28 -39.97 -35.22 -15.54
N LEU A 29 -41.02 -34.93 -14.74
CA LEU A 29 -41.01 -33.86 -13.73
C LEU A 29 -40.15 -34.21 -12.50
N PHE A 30 -40.18 -35.46 -12.07
CA PHE A 30 -39.40 -35.95 -10.92
C PHE A 30 -38.06 -36.57 -11.32
N ALA A 31 -37.83 -36.79 -12.62
CA ALA A 31 -36.59 -37.34 -13.16
C ALA A 31 -35.55 -36.27 -13.54
N THR A 32 -35.77 -35.00 -13.17
CA THR A 32 -34.82 -33.93 -13.46
C THR A 32 -33.70 -33.89 -12.42
N PRO A 33 -32.49 -33.43 -12.77
CA PRO A 33 -31.40 -33.29 -11.80
C PRO A 33 -31.76 -32.33 -10.66
N GLU A 34 -32.59 -31.32 -10.91
CA GLU A 34 -33.08 -30.40 -9.88
C GLU A 34 -34.01 -31.12 -8.89
N ALA A 35 -34.85 -32.04 -9.37
CA ALA A 35 -35.70 -32.87 -8.52
C ALA A 35 -34.87 -33.84 -7.65
N GLU A 36 -33.76 -34.37 -8.17
CA GLU A 36 -32.81 -35.17 -7.38
C GLU A 36 -32.15 -34.34 -6.28
N LEU A 37 -31.76 -33.10 -6.57
CA LEU A 37 -31.24 -32.17 -5.57
C LEU A 37 -32.31 -31.81 -4.53
N ALA A 38 -33.54 -31.54 -4.96
CA ALA A 38 -34.68 -31.30 -4.07
C ALA A 38 -34.91 -32.48 -3.12
N ARG A 39 -34.80 -33.72 -3.62
CA ARG A 39 -34.91 -34.93 -2.79
C ARG A 39 -33.81 -35.03 -1.72
N GLN A 40 -32.58 -34.59 -2.03
CA GLN A 40 -31.44 -34.65 -1.11
C GLN A 40 -31.46 -33.54 -0.06
N TYR A 41 -31.83 -32.32 -0.45
CA TYR A 41 -31.65 -31.12 0.39
C TYR A 41 -32.97 -30.58 0.97
N ALA A 42 -34.12 -30.93 0.41
CA ALA A 42 -35.45 -30.57 0.88
C ALA A 42 -36.41 -31.78 0.86
N PRO A 43 -36.07 -32.90 1.53
CA PRO A 43 -36.80 -34.17 1.40
C PRO A 43 -38.27 -34.06 1.82
N ASP A 44 -38.59 -33.23 2.80
CA ASP A 44 -39.97 -33.07 3.29
C ASP A 44 -40.88 -32.41 2.26
N LEU A 45 -40.37 -31.40 1.52
CA LEU A 45 -41.11 -30.72 0.46
C LEU A 45 -41.23 -31.60 -0.78
N TYR A 46 -40.17 -32.33 -1.10
CA TYR A 46 -40.17 -33.32 -2.17
C TYR A 46 -41.21 -34.43 -1.92
N ALA A 47 -41.28 -34.95 -0.69
CA ALA A 47 -42.26 -35.96 -0.31
C ALA A 47 -43.72 -35.47 -0.42
N ARG A 48 -43.97 -34.19 -0.12
CA ARG A 48 -45.31 -33.57 -0.34
C ARG A 48 -45.65 -33.45 -1.81
N ALA A 49 -44.67 -33.11 -2.65
CA ALA A 49 -44.86 -33.07 -4.10
C ALA A 49 -45.20 -34.44 -4.68
N GLU A 50 -44.52 -35.50 -4.21
CA GLU A 50 -44.76 -36.89 -4.59
C GLU A 50 -46.14 -37.38 -4.11
N SER A 51 -46.53 -37.06 -2.87
CA SER A 51 -47.85 -37.40 -2.33
C SER A 51 -48.99 -36.73 -3.12
N ALA A 52 -48.87 -35.45 -3.45
CA ALA A 52 -49.85 -34.74 -4.28
C ALA A 52 -49.90 -35.35 -5.69
N TRP A 53 -48.76 -35.78 -6.23
CA TRP A 53 -48.71 -36.48 -7.52
C TRP A 53 -49.51 -37.80 -7.50
N VAL A 54 -49.31 -38.62 -6.47
CA VAL A 54 -50.04 -39.89 -6.28
C VAL A 54 -51.55 -39.63 -6.17
N HIS A 55 -51.98 -38.61 -5.40
CA HIS A 55 -53.39 -38.25 -5.26
C HIS A 55 -54.03 -37.77 -6.57
N SER A 56 -53.27 -37.15 -7.48
CA SER A 56 -53.75 -36.85 -8.82
C SER A 56 -54.10 -38.11 -9.61
N GLY A 57 -53.24 -39.13 -9.55
CA GLY A 57 -53.46 -40.41 -10.21
C GLY A 57 -54.70 -41.13 -9.68
N ASP A 58 -54.88 -41.13 -8.35
CA ASP A 58 -56.05 -41.71 -7.69
C ASP A 58 -57.36 -41.01 -8.11
N SER A 59 -57.37 -39.67 -8.14
CA SER A 59 -58.55 -38.87 -8.55
C SER A 59 -58.89 -39.09 -10.02
N GLN A 60 -57.88 -39.20 -10.88
CA GLN A 60 -58.06 -39.52 -12.30
C GLN A 60 -58.66 -40.93 -12.49
N GLY A 61 -58.24 -41.92 -11.68
CA GLY A 61 -58.83 -43.26 -11.67
C GLY A 61 -60.31 -43.28 -11.27
N ARG A 62 -60.74 -42.32 -10.43
CA ARG A 62 -62.14 -42.12 -10.02
C ARG A 62 -62.96 -41.27 -11.00
N LYS A 63 -62.35 -40.82 -12.10
CA LYS A 63 -62.94 -39.90 -13.11
C LYS A 63 -63.30 -38.52 -12.54
N ASP A 64 -62.63 -38.09 -11.48
CA ASP A 64 -62.71 -36.73 -10.96
C ASP A 64 -61.57 -35.90 -11.57
N GLU A 65 -61.83 -35.33 -12.75
CA GLU A 65 -60.81 -34.61 -13.52
C GLU A 65 -60.39 -33.30 -12.84
N GLN A 66 -61.31 -32.62 -12.17
CA GLN A 66 -61.02 -31.35 -11.51
C GLN A 66 -60.11 -31.55 -10.29
N ALA A 67 -60.41 -32.53 -9.44
CA ALA A 67 -59.52 -32.88 -8.33
C ALA A 67 -58.14 -33.38 -8.83
N ALA A 68 -58.11 -34.10 -9.95
CA ALA A 68 -56.85 -34.55 -10.53
C ALA A 68 -55.96 -33.37 -10.97
N ASP A 69 -56.53 -32.32 -11.56
CA ASP A 69 -55.80 -31.12 -12.00
C ASP A 69 -55.34 -30.25 -10.82
N ASP A 70 -56.15 -30.13 -9.77
CA ASP A 70 -55.77 -29.44 -8.54
C ASP A 70 -54.55 -30.10 -7.90
N TYR A 71 -54.55 -31.44 -7.78
CA TYR A 71 -53.42 -32.19 -7.24
C TYR A 71 -52.16 -32.13 -8.13
N ARG A 72 -52.29 -32.03 -9.47
CA ARG A 72 -51.13 -31.80 -10.35
C ARG A 72 -50.51 -30.43 -10.11
N THR A 73 -51.36 -29.42 -9.95
CA THR A 73 -50.90 -28.05 -9.69
C THR A 73 -50.21 -27.98 -8.33
N GLU A 74 -50.82 -28.58 -7.31
CA GLU A 74 -50.23 -28.69 -5.98
C GLU A 74 -48.86 -29.41 -6.01
N SER A 75 -48.77 -30.55 -6.70
CA SER A 75 -47.51 -31.28 -6.88
C SER A 75 -46.41 -30.43 -7.52
N ARG A 76 -46.73 -29.67 -8.59
CA ARG A 76 -45.78 -28.77 -9.25
C ARG A 76 -45.31 -27.65 -8.33
N LEU A 77 -46.20 -27.07 -7.53
CA LEU A 77 -45.86 -26.00 -6.59
C LEU A 77 -44.96 -26.51 -5.45
N TRP A 78 -45.27 -27.69 -4.89
CA TRP A 78 -44.42 -28.31 -3.87
C TRP A 78 -43.05 -28.67 -4.41
N LEU A 79 -42.96 -29.21 -5.64
CA LEU A 79 -41.68 -29.55 -6.26
C LEU A 79 -40.85 -28.29 -6.54
N ALA A 80 -41.45 -27.23 -7.07
CA ALA A 80 -40.78 -25.95 -7.28
C ALA A 80 -40.26 -25.35 -5.96
N GLY A 81 -41.06 -25.43 -4.89
CA GLY A 81 -40.64 -25.02 -3.55
C GLY A 81 -39.48 -25.87 -3.01
N ALA A 82 -39.50 -27.19 -3.25
CA ALA A 82 -38.42 -28.10 -2.86
C ALA A 82 -37.10 -27.80 -3.59
N VAL A 83 -37.16 -27.50 -4.89
CA VAL A 83 -36.00 -27.10 -5.70
C VAL A 83 -35.41 -25.80 -5.18
N ALA A 84 -36.24 -24.77 -4.97
CA ALA A 84 -35.77 -23.47 -4.47
C ALA A 84 -35.12 -23.59 -3.07
N GLU A 85 -35.69 -24.41 -2.18
CA GLU A 85 -35.11 -24.64 -0.85
C GLU A 85 -33.80 -25.42 -0.93
N ALA A 86 -33.70 -26.40 -1.83
CA ALA A 86 -32.46 -27.13 -2.06
C ALA A 86 -31.33 -26.22 -2.56
N GLU A 87 -31.62 -25.33 -3.52
CA GLU A 87 -30.68 -24.32 -3.99
C GLU A 87 -30.22 -23.39 -2.86
N ARG A 88 -31.16 -22.94 -2.02
CA ARG A 88 -30.85 -22.10 -0.85
C ARG A 88 -29.88 -22.82 0.10
N VAL A 89 -30.17 -24.08 0.46
CA VAL A 89 -29.32 -24.88 1.35
C VAL A 89 -27.94 -25.09 0.76
N GLN A 90 -27.82 -25.34 -0.55
CA GLN A 90 -26.52 -25.47 -1.21
C GLN A 90 -25.71 -24.18 -1.18
N LEU A 91 -26.36 -23.03 -1.48
CA LEU A 91 -25.70 -21.73 -1.43
C LEU A 91 -25.24 -21.40 -0.01
N ASP A 92 -26.06 -21.67 1.00
CA ASP A 92 -25.72 -21.43 2.41
C ASP A 92 -24.54 -22.30 2.86
N ARG A 93 -24.49 -23.58 2.45
CA ARG A 93 -23.33 -24.44 2.70
C ARG A 93 -22.07 -23.92 2.03
N ARG A 94 -22.17 -23.51 0.75
CA ARG A 94 -21.02 -23.00 0.02
C ARG A 94 -20.49 -21.70 0.61
N ARG A 95 -21.38 -20.81 1.07
CA ARG A 95 -21.00 -19.60 1.81
C ARG A 95 -20.27 -19.93 3.11
N ALA A 96 -20.76 -20.90 3.88
CA ALA A 96 -20.12 -21.32 5.12
C ALA A 96 -18.72 -21.92 4.88
N GLU A 97 -18.56 -22.73 3.83
CA GLU A 97 -17.24 -23.25 3.41
C GLU A 97 -16.27 -22.12 3.08
N LEU A 98 -16.69 -21.19 2.21
CA LEU A 98 -15.87 -20.05 1.81
C LEU A 98 -15.48 -19.16 3.00
N GLN A 99 -16.42 -18.88 3.92
CA GLN A 99 -16.12 -18.13 5.14
C GLN A 99 -15.07 -18.85 6.00
N SER A 100 -15.17 -20.18 6.12
CA SER A 100 -14.18 -20.96 6.88
C SER A 100 -12.79 -20.95 6.22
N GLU A 101 -12.73 -20.94 4.89
CA GLU A 101 -11.48 -20.82 4.14
C GLU A 101 -10.88 -19.41 4.29
N GLU A 102 -11.69 -18.36 4.18
CA GLU A 102 -11.27 -16.98 4.41
C GLU A 102 -10.70 -16.79 5.82
N GLU A 103 -11.34 -17.32 6.86
CA GLU A 103 -10.83 -17.27 8.23
C GLU A 103 -9.49 -17.99 8.38
N ARG A 104 -9.30 -19.14 7.70
CA ARG A 104 -8.02 -19.86 7.71
C ARG A 104 -6.92 -19.05 7.06
N TRP A 105 -7.19 -18.49 5.88
CA TRP A 105 -6.22 -17.65 5.17
C TRP A 105 -5.90 -16.36 5.92
N ALA A 106 -6.88 -15.72 6.55
CA ALA A 106 -6.66 -14.54 7.38
C ALA A 106 -5.76 -14.85 8.59
N LYS A 107 -6.00 -15.99 9.26
CA LYS A 107 -5.13 -16.45 10.37
C LYS A 107 -3.71 -16.75 9.90
N GLN A 108 -3.56 -17.37 8.74
CA GLN A 108 -2.24 -17.66 8.17
C GLN A 108 -1.51 -16.37 7.80
N LEU A 109 -2.18 -15.43 7.14
CA LEU A 109 -1.62 -14.13 6.78
C LEU A 109 -1.16 -13.34 8.01
N ALA A 110 -1.94 -13.34 9.10
CA ALA A 110 -1.55 -12.68 10.34
C ALA A 110 -0.26 -13.28 10.93
N ARG A 111 -0.12 -14.61 10.93
CA ARG A 111 1.11 -15.30 11.37
C ARG A 111 2.30 -14.95 10.48
N ASP A 112 2.11 -14.93 9.16
CA ASP A 112 3.18 -14.61 8.21
C ASP A 112 3.61 -13.14 8.34
N GLN A 113 2.68 -12.23 8.64
CA GLN A 113 2.99 -10.82 8.94
C GLN A 113 3.75 -10.67 10.26
N GLU A 114 3.36 -11.38 11.31
CA GLU A 114 4.10 -11.41 12.59
C GLU A 114 5.52 -11.94 12.41
N ALA A 115 5.68 -13.05 11.67
CA ALA A 115 6.98 -13.62 11.36
C ALA A 115 7.85 -12.64 10.53
N SER A 116 7.26 -12.00 9.52
CA SER A 116 7.95 -10.99 8.70
C SER A 116 8.37 -9.78 9.54
N ALA A 117 7.54 -9.33 10.48
CA ALA A 117 7.86 -8.23 11.39
C ALA A 117 8.98 -8.60 12.37
N ALA A 118 9.07 -9.86 12.80
CA ALA A 118 10.20 -10.34 13.61
C ALA A 118 11.50 -10.31 12.80
N VAL A 119 11.51 -10.88 11.59
CA VAL A 119 12.68 -10.86 10.69
C VAL A 119 13.12 -9.44 10.36
N ALA A 120 12.18 -8.53 10.07
CA ALA A 120 12.50 -7.12 9.80
C ALA A 120 13.17 -6.42 11.00
N ARG A 121 12.76 -6.74 12.24
CA ARG A 121 13.40 -6.23 13.46
C ARG A 121 14.82 -6.77 13.60
N ASP A 122 15.04 -8.06 13.32
CA ASP A 122 16.37 -8.67 13.41
C ASP A 122 17.33 -8.11 12.33
N ILE A 123 16.86 -7.95 11.09
CA ILE A 123 17.63 -7.26 10.04
C ILE A 123 18.00 -5.86 10.49
N SER A 124 17.04 -5.09 11.01
CA SER A 124 17.30 -3.72 11.47
C SER A 124 18.32 -3.67 12.61
N ARG A 125 18.28 -4.65 13.53
CA ARG A 125 19.30 -4.79 14.60
C ARG A 125 20.66 -5.14 14.04
N HIS A 126 20.75 -6.08 13.10
CA HIS A 126 22.01 -6.47 12.46
C HIS A 126 22.62 -5.32 11.66
N GLU A 127 21.82 -4.57 10.90
CA GLU A 127 22.25 -3.38 10.18
C GLU A 127 22.73 -2.29 11.14
N ALA A 128 21.98 -2.02 12.22
CA ALA A 128 22.38 -1.06 13.24
C ALA A 128 23.69 -1.46 13.91
N ASN A 129 23.87 -2.75 14.25
CA ASN A 129 25.11 -3.26 14.82
C ASN A 129 26.28 -3.17 13.84
N ALA A 130 26.07 -3.46 12.55
CA ALA A 130 27.10 -3.34 11.53
C ALA A 130 27.53 -1.88 11.31
N ILE A 131 26.58 -0.94 11.33
CA ILE A 131 26.86 0.50 11.26
C ILE A 131 27.62 0.94 12.53
N ALA A 132 27.14 0.57 13.71
CA ALA A 132 27.80 0.90 14.98
C ALA A 132 29.23 0.34 15.04
N LEU A 133 29.46 -0.87 14.53
CA LEU A 133 30.80 -1.47 14.45
C LEU A 133 31.70 -0.67 13.50
N ARG A 134 31.22 -0.35 12.28
CA ARG A 134 31.99 0.49 11.33
C ARG A 134 32.28 1.88 11.89
N GLU A 135 31.34 2.47 12.62
CA GLU A 135 31.54 3.76 13.28
C GLU A 135 32.52 3.65 14.44
N ALA A 136 32.47 2.59 15.23
CA ALA A 136 33.44 2.31 16.28
C ALA A 136 34.85 2.09 15.70
N GLU A 137 34.98 1.33 14.61
CA GLU A 137 36.24 1.15 13.88
C GLU A 137 36.78 2.47 13.33
N ARG A 138 35.89 3.32 12.78
CA ARG A 138 36.25 4.66 12.30
C ARG A 138 36.71 5.56 13.45
N LEU A 139 36.03 5.56 14.59
CA LEU A 139 36.40 6.31 15.79
C LEU A 139 37.70 5.78 16.40
N ALA A 140 37.93 4.48 16.38
CA ALA A 140 39.19 3.85 16.79
C ALA A 140 40.36 4.33 15.90
N ALA A 141 40.17 4.34 14.58
CA ALA A 141 41.17 4.86 13.64
C ALA A 141 41.43 6.37 13.83
N LEU A 142 40.42 7.14 14.23
CA LEU A 142 40.55 8.56 14.56
C LEU A 142 41.21 8.81 15.93
N THR A 143 41.05 7.90 16.88
CA THR A 143 41.68 8.03 18.21
C THR A 143 43.15 7.62 18.20
N GLU A 144 43.57 6.73 17.29
CA GLU A 144 44.99 6.45 17.03
C GLU A 144 45.68 7.57 16.24
N SER A 145 44.92 8.36 15.47
CA SER A 145 45.42 9.49 14.68
C SER A 145 45.04 10.84 15.33
N THR A 146 45.95 11.44 16.11
CA THR A 146 45.74 12.77 16.72
C THR A 146 45.47 13.91 15.72
N THR A 147 45.72 13.67 14.43
CA THR A 147 45.48 14.61 13.33
C THR A 147 44.44 14.09 12.36
N MET A 148 43.42 14.89 12.05
CA MET A 148 42.38 14.56 11.07
C MET A 148 42.78 15.01 9.66
N SER A 149 42.59 14.15 8.65
CA SER A 149 42.81 14.53 7.25
C SER A 149 41.75 15.54 6.77
N ALA A 150 42.09 16.41 5.81
CA ALA A 150 41.15 17.39 5.27
C ALA A 150 39.89 16.75 4.65
N ALA A 151 40.05 15.62 3.94
CA ALA A 151 38.94 14.87 3.37
C ALA A 151 38.00 14.31 4.45
N THR A 152 38.55 13.85 5.58
CA THR A 152 37.76 13.36 6.71
C THR A 152 36.98 14.50 7.37
N LEU A 153 37.60 15.67 7.53
CA LEU A 153 36.92 16.86 8.06
C LEU A 153 35.76 17.29 7.16
N ASP A 154 35.99 17.37 5.85
CA ASP A 154 34.95 17.77 4.90
C ASP A 154 33.79 16.76 4.90
N ALA A 155 34.07 15.46 5.02
CA ALA A 155 33.03 14.43 5.17
C ALA A 155 32.22 14.57 6.48
N VAL A 156 32.86 14.91 7.59
CA VAL A 156 32.15 15.16 8.87
C VAL A 156 31.28 16.41 8.78
N LEU A 157 31.81 17.52 8.26
CA LEU A 157 31.03 18.77 8.09
C LEU A 157 29.84 18.58 7.14
N THR A 158 30.03 17.79 6.09
CA THR A 158 28.98 17.35 5.17
C THR A 158 27.88 16.63 5.93
N ARG A 159 28.24 15.62 6.74
CA ARG A 159 27.28 14.86 7.55
C ARG A 159 26.54 15.74 8.56
N VAL A 160 27.24 16.65 9.24
CA VAL A 160 26.62 17.58 10.19
C VAL A 160 25.60 18.47 9.48
N ARG A 161 25.93 19.03 8.31
CA ARG A 161 24.99 19.87 7.54
C ARG A 161 23.73 19.10 7.15
N LEU A 162 23.88 17.84 6.73
CA LEU A 162 22.74 16.96 6.47
C LEU A 162 21.90 16.72 7.72
N ASN A 163 22.56 16.52 8.87
CA ASN A 163 21.89 16.29 10.12
C ASN A 163 21.07 17.51 10.58
N LEU A 164 21.63 18.72 10.45
CA LEU A 164 20.93 19.96 10.78
C LEU A 164 19.75 20.22 9.86
N ALA A 165 19.88 19.90 8.57
CA ALA A 165 18.76 19.98 7.64
C ALA A 165 17.65 18.96 7.97
N LEU A 166 18.03 17.76 8.38
CA LEU A 166 17.05 16.79 8.86
C LEU A 166 16.34 17.31 10.13
N ALA A 167 17.07 17.87 11.08
CA ALA A 167 16.48 18.44 12.28
C ALA A 167 15.51 19.58 11.95
N GLU A 168 15.87 20.47 11.02
CA GLU A 168 14.98 21.53 10.51
C GLU A 168 13.73 20.96 9.82
N ALA A 169 13.85 19.91 9.00
CA ALA A 169 12.69 19.24 8.41
C ALA A 169 11.78 18.61 9.48
N LEU A 170 12.36 18.14 10.58
CA LEU A 170 11.64 17.62 11.75
C LEU A 170 11.15 18.74 12.69
N GLY A 171 11.20 20.01 12.28
CA GLY A 171 10.63 21.14 13.03
C GLY A 171 11.53 21.71 14.13
N ALA A 172 12.83 21.45 14.11
CA ALA A 172 13.77 22.10 15.04
C ALA A 172 13.72 23.63 14.86
N THR A 173 13.71 24.37 15.98
CA THR A 173 13.65 25.83 15.96
C THR A 173 14.99 26.43 15.60
N ASP A 174 15.00 27.68 15.12
CA ASP A 174 16.24 28.40 14.85
C ASP A 174 17.11 28.53 16.12
N GLU A 175 16.52 28.64 17.31
CA GLU A 175 17.26 28.66 18.58
C GLU A 175 18.06 27.36 18.82
N GLN A 176 17.51 26.21 18.41
CA GLN A 176 18.18 24.91 18.50
C GLN A 176 19.26 24.73 17.42
N LEU A 177 19.03 25.27 16.22
CA LEU A 177 19.90 25.08 15.05
C LEU A 177 21.07 26.07 14.99
N LEU A 178 20.86 27.34 15.38
CA LEU A 178 21.84 28.43 15.24
C LEU A 178 23.20 28.11 15.90
N PRO A 179 23.26 27.61 17.15
CA PRO A 179 24.54 27.34 17.80
C PRO A 179 25.36 26.26 17.07
N LEU A 180 24.70 25.28 16.46
CA LEU A 180 25.35 24.22 15.69
C LEU A 180 25.78 24.72 14.31
N ARG A 181 24.95 25.54 13.64
CA ARG A 181 25.27 26.18 12.35
C ARG A 181 26.52 27.08 12.49
N GLU A 182 26.59 27.90 13.53
CA GLU A 182 27.75 28.74 13.78
C GLU A 182 29.02 27.92 14.03
N ARG A 183 28.93 26.83 14.80
CA ARG A 183 30.06 25.91 15.02
C ARG A 183 30.53 25.24 13.73
N VAL A 184 29.60 24.82 12.86
CA VAL A 184 29.94 24.31 11.51
C VAL A 184 30.76 25.34 10.75
N ASP A 185 30.33 26.60 10.72
CA ASP A 185 31.01 27.66 9.99
C ASP A 185 32.39 28.00 10.58
N VAL A 186 32.51 28.03 11.91
CA VAL A 186 33.81 28.25 12.57
C VAL A 186 34.78 27.13 12.24
N ILE A 187 34.35 25.86 12.31
CA ILE A 187 35.20 24.70 12.01
C ILE A 187 35.56 24.67 10.51
N ALA A 188 34.60 24.96 9.62
CA ALA A 188 34.84 25.02 8.18
C ALA A 188 35.88 26.10 7.82
N ARG A 189 35.90 27.24 8.51
CA ARG A 189 36.88 28.33 8.29
C ARG A 189 38.23 28.06 8.92
N LYS A 190 38.26 27.63 10.19
CA LYS A 190 39.51 27.45 10.95
C LYS A 190 40.22 26.14 10.61
N ARG A 191 39.51 25.17 10.01
CA ARG A 191 39.99 23.83 9.65
C ARG A 191 40.90 23.22 10.73
N PRO A 192 40.39 23.01 11.95
CA PRO A 192 41.19 22.47 13.03
C PRO A 192 41.67 21.06 12.71
N ASN A 193 42.94 20.77 12.99
CA ASN A 193 43.52 19.43 12.81
C ASN A 193 43.06 18.43 13.88
N SER A 194 42.31 18.87 14.89
CA SER A 194 41.81 18.03 16.00
C SER A 194 40.53 17.29 15.62
N ALA A 195 40.58 15.95 15.62
CA ALA A 195 39.41 15.10 15.40
C ALA A 195 38.30 15.33 16.45
N ARG A 196 38.67 15.57 17.72
CA ARG A 196 37.74 15.75 18.85
C ARG A 196 36.72 16.87 18.62
N THR A 197 37.14 17.97 17.99
CA THR A 197 36.25 19.13 17.79
C THR A 197 35.19 18.84 16.73
N ALA A 198 35.55 18.09 15.68
CA ALA A 198 34.61 17.68 14.64
C ALA A 198 33.69 16.54 15.12
N GLU A 199 34.22 15.59 15.90
CA GLU A 199 33.43 14.51 16.52
C GLU A 199 32.39 15.05 17.50
N ALA A 200 32.77 16.01 18.36
CA ALA A 200 31.82 16.64 19.28
C ALA A 200 30.66 17.30 18.52
N LEU A 201 30.95 18.01 17.42
CA LEU A 201 29.92 18.62 16.59
C LEU A 201 29.01 17.57 15.91
N LEU A 202 29.59 16.47 15.42
CA LEU A 202 28.81 15.37 14.84
C LEU A 202 27.85 14.78 15.88
N ARG A 203 28.38 14.45 17.06
CA ARG A 203 27.59 13.89 18.16
C ARG A 203 26.46 14.81 18.61
N ASP A 204 26.73 16.12 18.75
CA ASP A 204 25.71 17.09 19.12
C ASP A 204 24.59 17.16 18.07
N SER A 205 24.93 17.08 16.78
CA SER A 205 23.95 17.05 15.70
C SER A 205 23.11 15.76 15.69
N GLU A 206 23.69 14.63 16.07
CA GLU A 206 22.99 13.34 16.17
C GLU A 206 22.07 13.28 17.39
N ILE A 207 22.49 13.85 18.52
CA ILE A 207 21.65 14.01 19.71
C ILE A 207 20.42 14.86 19.37
N LEU A 208 20.60 15.97 18.66
CA LEU A 208 19.48 16.81 18.23
C LEU A 208 18.50 16.03 17.37
N ILE A 209 18.97 15.27 16.36
CA ILE A 209 18.08 14.41 15.57
C ILE A 209 17.38 13.36 16.44
N GLY A 210 18.08 12.76 17.39
CA GLY A 210 17.52 11.77 18.30
C GLY A 210 16.36 12.35 19.12
N GLN A 211 16.54 13.55 19.67
CA GLN A 211 15.49 14.30 20.37
C GLN A 211 14.33 14.63 19.43
N MET A 212 14.62 15.19 18.26
CA MET A 212 13.61 15.50 17.26
C MET A 212 12.86 14.26 16.77
N ARG A 213 13.43 13.05 16.86
CA ARG A 213 12.72 11.80 16.49
C ARG A 213 11.88 11.25 17.62
N ALA A 214 12.27 11.48 18.87
CA ALA A 214 11.55 10.98 20.04
C ALA A 214 10.15 11.59 20.16
N ASP A 215 10.00 12.84 19.73
CA ASP A 215 8.72 13.57 19.76
C ASP A 215 7.81 13.20 18.57
N TRP A 216 8.26 12.32 17.67
CA TRP A 216 7.55 11.97 16.44
C TRP A 216 7.01 10.54 16.49
N PRO A 217 5.78 10.31 15.99
CA PRO A 217 5.17 8.98 16.02
C PRO A 217 5.97 7.99 15.19
N GLU A 218 6.12 6.77 15.72
CA GLU A 218 6.82 5.71 14.98
C GLU A 218 6.14 5.44 13.63
N PRO A 219 6.90 5.30 12.53
CA PRO A 219 6.33 4.95 11.25
C PRO A 219 5.64 3.58 11.35
N ARG A 220 4.50 3.42 10.66
CA ARG A 220 3.77 2.15 10.62
C ARG A 220 4.72 1.02 10.20
N PRO A 221 4.64 -0.17 10.83
CA PRO A 221 5.41 -1.33 10.39
C PRO A 221 5.25 -1.57 8.88
N GLY A 222 6.37 -1.67 8.17
CA GLY A 222 6.38 -1.87 6.71
C GLY A 222 6.28 -0.60 5.85
N ALA A 223 6.05 0.59 6.42
CA ALA A 223 5.91 1.84 5.65
C ALA A 223 7.15 2.17 4.81
N SER A 224 8.35 1.97 5.36
CA SER A 224 9.61 2.20 4.64
C SER A 224 9.86 1.17 3.54
N THR A 225 9.41 -0.08 3.72
CA THR A 225 9.45 -1.11 2.66
C THR A 225 8.50 -0.75 1.52
N ALA A 226 7.25 -0.39 1.84
CA ALA A 226 6.25 0.05 0.86
C ALA A 226 6.72 1.30 0.09
N LEU A 227 7.43 2.21 0.75
CA LEU A 227 8.00 3.40 0.11
C LEU A 227 9.12 3.03 -0.87
N VAL A 228 10.02 2.12 -0.50
CA VAL A 228 11.09 1.64 -1.40
C VAL A 228 10.52 0.91 -2.62
N GLU A 229 9.51 0.06 -2.42
CA GLU A 229 8.83 -0.63 -3.51
C GLU A 229 8.12 0.35 -4.45
N THR A 230 7.40 1.32 -3.89
CA THR A 230 6.69 2.32 -4.70
C THR A 230 7.65 3.28 -5.39
N ALA A 231 8.76 3.64 -4.77
CA ALA A 231 9.83 4.41 -5.40
C ALA A 231 10.39 3.65 -6.62
N SER A 232 10.62 2.35 -6.48
CA SER A 232 11.10 1.48 -7.56
C SER A 232 10.12 1.41 -8.72
N VAL A 233 8.82 1.20 -8.45
CA VAL A 233 7.75 1.19 -9.46
C VAL A 233 7.61 2.54 -10.16
N THR A 234 7.81 3.64 -9.44
CA THR A 234 7.74 5.00 -10.00
C THR A 234 9.03 5.44 -10.72
N GLY A 235 10.03 4.55 -10.76
CA GLY A 235 11.27 4.74 -11.52
C GLY A 235 12.36 5.51 -10.80
N PHE A 236 12.34 5.50 -9.46
CA PHE A 236 13.40 6.00 -8.59
C PHE A 236 14.16 4.82 -7.97
N ALA A 237 15.47 4.98 -7.75
CA ALA A 237 16.20 4.06 -6.89
C ALA A 237 15.96 4.46 -5.43
N ALA A 238 15.73 3.50 -4.54
CA ALA A 238 15.54 3.80 -3.12
C ALA A 238 16.16 2.75 -2.21
N ASP A 239 16.73 3.20 -1.10
CA ASP A 239 17.33 2.35 -0.07
C ASP A 239 16.81 2.73 1.31
N ARG A 240 16.70 1.75 2.20
CA ARG A 240 16.41 2.01 3.62
C ARG A 240 17.68 2.43 4.35
N LEU A 241 17.55 3.48 5.18
CA LEU A 241 18.56 3.93 6.13
C LEU A 241 17.93 3.96 7.53
N GLY A 242 17.79 2.78 8.14
CA GLY A 242 17.07 2.61 9.40
C GLY A 242 15.58 2.93 9.26
N SER A 243 15.14 4.02 9.92
CA SER A 243 13.77 4.57 9.83
C SER A 243 13.58 5.60 8.71
N ALA A 244 14.66 5.98 8.02
CA ALA A 244 14.62 6.89 6.88
C ALA A 244 14.66 6.12 5.54
N VAL A 245 14.20 6.76 4.47
CA VAL A 245 14.37 6.25 3.10
C VAL A 245 15.20 7.24 2.29
N LEU A 246 16.24 6.74 1.63
CA LEU A 246 17.03 7.49 0.67
C LEU A 246 16.51 7.19 -0.73
N ILE A 247 16.15 8.23 -1.49
CA ILE A 247 15.69 8.14 -2.87
C ILE A 247 16.75 8.78 -3.77
N ARG A 248 17.26 8.03 -4.73
CA ARG A 248 18.29 8.45 -5.69
C ARG A 248 17.68 8.58 -7.08
N SER A 249 17.94 9.68 -7.77
CA SER A 249 17.50 9.84 -9.16
C SER A 249 18.38 10.77 -9.97
N GLU A 250 18.75 10.27 -11.14
CA GLU A 250 19.46 11.02 -12.19
C GLU A 250 18.49 11.77 -13.11
N ARG A 251 17.17 11.52 -12.98
CA ARG A 251 16.15 11.95 -13.94
C ARG A 251 15.50 13.30 -13.59
N PHE A 252 16.00 14.00 -12.58
CA PHE A 252 15.50 15.33 -12.21
C PHE A 252 15.87 16.39 -13.24
N PHE A 253 16.92 16.16 -14.03
CA PHE A 253 17.32 17.01 -15.13
C PHE A 253 17.16 16.26 -16.47
N GLY A 254 16.60 16.93 -17.47
CA GLY A 254 16.51 16.40 -18.84
C GLY A 254 17.86 16.44 -19.55
N SER A 255 17.93 15.92 -20.78
CA SER A 255 19.14 15.97 -21.62
C SER A 255 19.62 17.39 -21.94
N ASN A 256 18.73 18.38 -21.89
CA ASN A 256 19.04 19.81 -22.00
C ASN A 256 19.47 20.45 -20.65
N GLY A 257 19.52 19.66 -19.58
CA GLY A 257 19.82 20.06 -18.21
C GLY A 257 18.74 20.91 -17.54
N GLN A 258 17.54 21.03 -18.12
CA GLN A 258 16.40 21.68 -17.47
C GLN A 258 15.71 20.75 -16.47
N VAL A 259 15.09 21.32 -15.44
CA VAL A 259 14.36 20.54 -14.43
C VAL A 259 13.17 19.82 -15.08
N SER A 260 13.14 18.50 -14.97
CA SER A 260 12.06 17.66 -15.48
C SER A 260 10.80 17.81 -14.63
N THR A 261 9.82 18.55 -15.16
CA THR A 261 8.50 18.72 -14.50
C THR A 261 7.80 17.37 -14.27
N ALA A 262 7.96 16.42 -15.18
CA ALA A 262 7.38 15.09 -15.05
C ALA A 262 8.00 14.30 -13.89
N THR A 263 9.34 14.33 -13.75
CA THR A 263 10.03 13.66 -12.64
C THR A 263 9.70 14.31 -11.30
N VAL A 264 9.68 15.65 -11.24
CA VAL A 264 9.26 16.37 -10.03
C VAL A 264 7.82 16.02 -9.65
N ARG A 265 6.89 15.98 -10.61
CA ARG A 265 5.49 15.59 -10.34
C ARG A 265 5.36 14.14 -9.83
N ARG A 266 6.11 13.19 -10.42
CA ARG A 266 6.16 11.80 -9.93
C ARG A 266 6.72 11.71 -8.52
N PHE A 267 7.79 12.44 -8.23
CA PHE A 267 8.40 12.48 -6.90
C PHE A 267 7.45 13.09 -5.87
N ILE A 268 6.72 14.16 -6.22
CA ILE A 268 5.67 14.74 -5.38
C ILE A 268 4.56 13.72 -5.11
N GLY A 269 4.13 13.00 -6.15
CA GLY A 269 3.13 11.93 -6.02
C GLY A 269 3.59 10.84 -5.05
N LEU A 270 4.87 10.44 -5.16
CA LEU A 270 5.50 9.48 -4.25
C LEU A 270 5.51 10.00 -2.81
N LEU A 271 5.98 11.22 -2.55
CA LEU A 271 5.98 11.81 -1.20
C LEU A 271 4.57 11.92 -0.61
N ARG A 272 3.56 12.26 -1.44
CA ARG A 272 2.16 12.34 -1.00
C ARG A 272 1.55 10.98 -0.66
N ALA A 273 1.96 9.93 -1.35
CA ALA A 273 1.50 8.56 -1.09
C ALA A 273 2.08 7.98 0.21
N PHE A 274 3.14 8.60 0.77
CA PHE A 274 3.83 8.13 1.97
C PHE A 274 3.89 9.21 3.05
N PRO A 275 2.86 9.29 3.92
CA PRO A 275 2.82 10.23 5.02
C PRO A 275 3.61 9.75 6.25
N HIS A 276 4.64 8.90 6.09
CA HIS A 276 5.39 8.36 7.23
C HIS A 276 6.89 8.27 6.92
N GLY A 277 7.70 9.19 7.45
CA GLY A 277 9.16 9.06 7.50
C GLY A 277 9.94 10.30 7.05
N PRO A 278 11.17 10.49 7.55
CA PRO A 278 12.13 11.33 6.86
C PRO A 278 12.57 10.64 5.56
N VAL A 279 12.44 11.37 4.45
CA VAL A 279 12.85 10.96 3.11
C VAL A 279 13.98 11.87 2.65
N ALA A 280 15.16 11.31 2.40
CA ALA A 280 16.24 12.04 1.75
C ALA A 280 16.17 11.78 0.24
N CYS A 281 16.27 12.82 -0.59
CA CYS A 281 16.44 12.68 -2.03
C CYS A 281 17.84 13.12 -2.43
N GLN A 282 18.58 12.25 -3.09
CA GLN A 282 19.86 12.59 -3.71
C GLN A 282 19.68 12.72 -5.23
N VAL A 283 20.13 13.86 -5.73
CA VAL A 283 20.06 14.25 -7.13
C VAL A 283 21.47 14.36 -7.67
N ALA A 284 21.77 13.57 -8.70
CA ALA A 284 23.05 13.67 -9.40
C ALA A 284 23.10 14.94 -10.25
N VAL A 285 24.24 15.64 -10.22
CA VAL A 285 24.50 16.89 -10.93
C VAL A 285 25.85 16.80 -11.64
N PRO A 286 25.96 17.08 -12.95
CA PRO A 286 27.19 16.86 -13.69
C PRO A 286 28.40 17.63 -13.16
N GLU A 287 28.25 18.92 -12.83
CA GLU A 287 29.34 19.77 -12.36
C GLU A 287 28.84 20.86 -11.39
N LEU A 288 29.19 20.76 -10.11
CA LEU A 288 28.78 21.73 -9.07
C LEU A 288 29.47 23.10 -9.22
N GLY A 289 30.62 23.18 -9.90
CA GLY A 289 31.36 24.44 -10.13
C GLY A 289 30.74 25.36 -11.19
N SER A 290 29.76 24.87 -11.95
CA SER A 290 29.11 25.65 -13.01
C SER A 290 28.01 26.53 -12.43
N ARG A 291 28.13 27.87 -12.61
CA ARG A 291 27.08 28.84 -12.26
C ARG A 291 25.71 28.49 -12.87
N VAL A 292 25.71 27.83 -14.02
CA VAL A 292 24.49 27.38 -14.71
C VAL A 292 23.83 26.23 -13.93
N TRP A 293 24.61 25.27 -13.46
CA TRP A 293 24.10 24.15 -12.65
C TRP A 293 23.65 24.60 -11.26
N ALA A 294 24.37 25.50 -10.61
CA ALA A 294 23.92 26.11 -9.36
C ALA A 294 22.54 26.77 -9.49
N ARG A 295 22.29 27.49 -10.59
CA ARG A 295 20.98 28.11 -10.87
C ARG A 295 19.89 27.06 -11.13
N ARG A 296 20.20 25.98 -11.85
CA ARG A 296 19.25 24.88 -12.14
C ARG A 296 18.90 24.09 -10.89
N VAL A 297 19.87 23.85 -10.01
CA VAL A 297 19.64 23.24 -8.70
C VAL A 297 18.78 24.15 -7.82
N ALA A 298 19.05 25.46 -7.79
CA ALA A 298 18.22 26.41 -7.06
C ALA A 298 16.76 26.40 -7.55
N GLN A 299 16.54 26.28 -8.87
CA GLN A 299 15.19 26.12 -9.43
C GLN A 299 14.51 24.81 -9.04
N LEU A 300 15.27 23.70 -8.93
CA LEU A 300 14.75 22.43 -8.44
C LEU A 300 14.33 22.53 -6.97
N VAL A 301 15.20 23.13 -6.14
CA VAL A 301 14.94 23.41 -4.72
C VAL A 301 13.73 24.31 -4.54
N GLU A 302 13.62 25.38 -5.32
CA GLU A 302 12.45 26.27 -5.29
C GLU A 302 11.15 25.54 -5.66
N ARG A 303 11.20 24.63 -6.64
CA ARG A 303 10.03 23.80 -6.99
C ARG A 303 9.63 22.84 -5.86
N PHE A 304 10.60 22.30 -5.12
CA PHE A 304 10.32 21.52 -3.92
C PHE A 304 9.78 22.40 -2.78
N GLY A 305 10.27 23.62 -2.60
CA GLY A 305 9.74 24.56 -1.60
C GLY A 305 8.30 25.01 -1.86
N ARG A 306 7.84 24.98 -3.12
CA ARG A 306 6.45 25.30 -3.51
C ARG A 306 5.48 24.11 -3.43
N MET A 307 5.90 22.95 -2.91
CA MET A 307 5.01 21.82 -2.66
C MET A 307 3.96 22.26 -1.61
N GLY A 308 2.66 22.15 -1.95
CA GLY A 308 1.53 22.70 -1.20
C GLY A 308 1.20 22.05 0.16
N ASP A 309 2.22 21.76 0.96
CA ASP A 309 2.18 21.51 2.41
C ASP A 309 3.50 22.09 2.97
N PRO A 310 3.54 23.39 3.32
CA PRO A 310 4.79 24.13 3.56
C PRO A 310 5.53 23.79 4.86
N GLU A 311 4.98 22.94 5.74
CA GLU A 311 5.51 22.83 7.11
C GLU A 311 6.73 21.91 7.30
N ARG A 312 7.16 21.10 6.32
CA ARG A 312 8.13 19.99 6.61
C ARG A 312 9.16 19.66 5.52
N VAL A 313 9.62 20.66 4.76
CA VAL A 313 10.64 20.48 3.71
C VAL A 313 11.90 21.30 4.04
N SER A 314 12.98 20.66 4.51
CA SER A 314 14.30 21.30 4.61
C SER A 314 15.20 20.88 3.46
N THR A 315 15.42 21.83 2.55
CA THR A 315 16.34 21.63 1.43
C THR A 315 17.74 22.07 1.84
N SER A 316 18.68 21.11 1.92
CA SER A 316 20.10 21.41 2.13
C SER A 316 20.94 20.95 0.95
N MET A 317 21.50 21.90 0.21
CA MET A 317 22.49 21.55 -0.81
C MET A 317 23.79 21.10 -0.14
N VAL A 318 24.09 19.81 -0.24
CA VAL A 318 25.36 19.26 0.23
C VAL A 318 26.14 18.72 -0.95
N ALA A 319 27.19 19.46 -1.30
CA ALA A 319 28.18 19.09 -2.30
C ALA A 319 29.15 18.07 -1.70
N THR A 320 29.13 16.82 -2.18
CA THR A 320 30.14 15.81 -1.84
C THR A 320 31.11 15.62 -3.01
N GLU A 321 32.41 15.78 -2.75
CA GLU A 321 33.49 15.48 -3.72
C GLU A 321 33.69 13.97 -3.97
N SER A 322 33.04 13.10 -3.18
CA SER A 322 33.21 11.64 -3.22
C SER A 322 32.50 10.94 -4.40
N LEU A 323 31.80 11.67 -5.25
CA LEU A 323 31.18 11.17 -6.47
C LEU A 323 31.72 12.04 -7.61
N GLY A 324 32.28 11.43 -8.66
CA GLY A 324 32.91 12.15 -9.80
C GLY A 324 31.97 13.09 -10.57
N ALA A 325 30.70 13.14 -10.20
CA ALA A 325 29.70 14.15 -10.53
C ALA A 325 29.12 14.67 -9.20
N GLY A 326 28.97 15.99 -9.09
CA GLY A 326 28.42 16.61 -7.89
C GLY A 326 27.05 16.06 -7.49
N THR A 327 26.76 15.93 -6.20
CA THR A 327 25.43 15.49 -5.73
C THR A 327 24.76 16.62 -4.96
N VAL A 328 23.45 16.75 -5.10
CA VAL A 328 22.60 17.62 -4.29
C VAL A 328 21.66 16.74 -3.51
N GLN A 329 21.73 16.80 -2.18
CA GLN A 329 20.73 16.18 -1.32
C GLN A 329 19.58 17.16 -1.06
N CYS A 330 18.37 16.67 -0.89
CA CYS A 330 17.20 17.41 -0.44
C CYS A 330 16.53 16.55 0.62
N THR A 331 16.23 17.08 1.80
CA THR A 331 15.64 16.30 2.90
C THR A 331 14.18 16.70 3.09
N PHE A 332 13.31 15.71 3.17
CA PHE A 332 11.88 15.88 3.32
C PHE A 332 11.46 15.15 4.60
N ALA A 333 10.59 15.74 5.42
CA ALA A 333 9.91 15.01 6.48
C ALA A 333 8.45 14.85 6.06
N ALA A 334 8.10 13.66 5.58
CA ALA A 334 6.73 13.36 5.20
C ALA A 334 6.05 12.70 6.40
N TYR A 335 5.51 13.48 7.32
CA TYR A 335 4.49 12.98 8.23
C TYR A 335 3.26 13.86 8.19
N ARG A 336 2.11 13.28 7.82
CA ARG A 336 0.80 13.89 8.06
C ARG A 336 0.32 13.47 9.44
N GLU A 337 -0.26 14.40 10.19
CA GLU A 337 -1.16 14.04 11.28
C GLU A 337 -2.33 13.20 10.72
N PRO A 338 -2.86 12.24 11.50
CA PRO A 338 -3.96 11.38 11.09
C PRO A 338 -5.21 12.16 10.65
#